data_AF-A0A9P8BAH5-F1
#
_entry.id   AF-A0A9P8BAH5-F1
#
_cell.length_a   1.000
_cell.length_b   1.000
_cell.length_c   1.000
_cell.angle_alpha   90.00
_cell.angle_beta   90.00
_cell.angle_gamma   90.00
#
_symmetry.space_group_name_H-M   'P 1'
#
loop_
_entity.id
_entity.type
_entity.pdbx_description
1 polymer ?
#
loop_
_entity_poly.entity_id
_entity_poly.type
_entity_poly.pdbx_seq_one_letter_code
_entity_poly.pdbx_strand_id
1 'polypeptide(L)'
;MQKTSQLVFTLFSTLAALAPVWSTPIIFCDLVELSPYITAITPGTAVTGLGLTQTSGAATLTKGGFHGGWNYADGGLGAFDGCHYWWLNIGTSSTSVKPLTWAFDDQITTIWSGGPGVILTTIAPVSNGTFVAAATSEFIACKESGSWVLYLQQGTDVPKGNCVKTQLQEGTSNVIA
;
A
#
# COMPACT_ATOMS: atom_id res chain seq x y z
N MET A 1 -13.98 -86.31 -42.93
CA MET A 1 -15.03 -85.30 -42.66
C MET A 1 -14.87 -84.83 -41.22
N GLN A 2 -14.37 -83.61 -41.01
CA GLN A 2 -14.65 -82.84 -39.79
C GLN A 2 -14.27 -81.38 -40.07
N LYS A 3 -15.30 -80.55 -40.15
CA LYS A 3 -15.24 -79.09 -40.22
C LYS A 3 -14.95 -78.57 -38.82
N THR A 4 -14.02 -77.63 -38.69
CA THR A 4 -13.99 -76.77 -37.51
C THR A 4 -13.55 -75.37 -37.91
N SER A 5 -14.55 -74.48 -38.00
CA SER A 5 -14.42 -73.04 -38.12
C SER A 5 -13.66 -72.46 -36.93
N GLN A 6 -12.82 -71.45 -37.16
CA GLN A 6 -12.43 -70.53 -36.10
C GLN A 6 -12.57 -69.07 -36.55
N LEU A 7 -13.15 -68.31 -35.63
CA LEU A 7 -13.61 -66.94 -35.71
C LEU A 7 -12.45 -65.96 -35.89
N VAL A 8 -12.71 -64.95 -36.72
CA VAL A 8 -11.96 -63.70 -36.80
C VAL A 8 -12.42 -62.80 -35.65
N PHE A 9 -11.50 -62.36 -34.78
CA PHE A 9 -11.74 -61.31 -33.80
C PHE A 9 -10.86 -60.10 -34.14
N THR A 10 -11.46 -59.08 -34.73
CA THR A 10 -10.81 -57.80 -35.04
C THR A 10 -10.95 -56.88 -33.81
N LEU A 11 -9.85 -56.60 -33.12
CA LEU A 11 -9.78 -55.59 -32.06
C LEU A 11 -9.60 -54.20 -32.69
N PHE A 12 -10.63 -53.36 -32.60
CA PHE A 12 -10.51 -51.92 -32.86
C PHE A 12 -10.03 -51.24 -31.57
N SER A 13 -8.76 -50.82 -31.54
CA SER A 13 -8.25 -49.87 -30.53
C SER A 13 -8.68 -48.45 -30.92
N THR A 14 -9.62 -47.86 -30.18
CA THR A 14 -9.89 -46.43 -30.22
C THR A 14 -8.85 -45.69 -29.37
N LEU A 15 -7.93 -44.95 -30.00
CA LEU A 15 -7.12 -43.93 -29.34
C LEU A 15 -8.04 -42.73 -29.02
N ALA A 16 -8.39 -42.54 -27.75
CA ALA A 16 -8.93 -41.28 -27.29
C ALA A 16 -7.75 -40.31 -27.07
N ALA A 17 -7.57 -39.36 -28.00
CA ALA A 17 -6.65 -38.25 -27.82
C ALA A 17 -7.21 -37.32 -26.73
N LEU A 18 -6.59 -37.35 -25.55
CA LEU A 18 -6.82 -36.35 -24.51
C LEU A 18 -6.19 -35.04 -24.99
N ALA A 19 -7.01 -34.07 -25.39
CA ALA A 19 -6.54 -32.72 -25.61
C ALA A 19 -5.97 -32.18 -24.28
N PRO A 20 -4.78 -31.55 -24.26
CA PRO A 20 -4.27 -30.92 -23.05
C PRO A 20 -5.23 -29.79 -22.67
N VAL A 21 -5.83 -29.90 -21.49
CA VAL A 21 -6.59 -28.81 -20.90
C VAL A 21 -5.55 -27.77 -20.47
N TRP A 22 -5.48 -26.66 -21.19
CA TRP A 22 -4.63 -25.54 -20.79
C TRP A 22 -5.26 -24.95 -19.53
N SER A 23 -4.76 -25.33 -18.37
CA SER A 23 -5.09 -24.65 -17.11
C SER A 23 -4.57 -23.23 -17.24
N THR A 24 -5.46 -22.26 -17.46
CA THR A 24 -5.13 -20.85 -17.29
C THR A 24 -4.56 -20.68 -15.88
N PRO A 25 -3.33 -20.16 -15.70
CA PRO A 25 -2.80 -19.92 -14.38
C PRO A 25 -3.75 -18.95 -13.67
N ILE A 26 -4.40 -19.44 -12.60
CA ILE A 26 -5.18 -18.59 -11.72
C ILE A 26 -4.14 -17.77 -10.97
N ILE A 27 -4.00 -16.49 -11.34
CA ILE A 27 -3.20 -15.54 -10.56
C ILE A 27 -4.02 -15.28 -9.30
N PHE A 28 -3.73 -16.03 -8.23
CA PHE A 28 -4.22 -15.71 -6.91
C PHE A 28 -3.41 -14.52 -6.40
N CYS A 29 -3.98 -13.33 -6.57
CA CYS A 29 -3.55 -12.21 -5.75
C CYS A 29 -4.27 -12.36 -4.44
N ASP A 30 -3.50 -12.62 -3.38
CA ASP A 30 -4.05 -12.84 -2.05
C ASP A 30 -5.02 -11.72 -1.67
N LEU A 31 -6.15 -12.11 -1.07
CA LEU A 31 -7.08 -11.21 -0.44
C LEU A 31 -6.36 -10.54 0.72
N VAL A 32 -6.01 -9.27 0.56
CA VAL A 32 -5.37 -8.51 1.62
C VAL A 32 -6.40 -8.19 2.69
N GLU A 33 -6.07 -8.55 3.93
CA GLU A 33 -6.80 -8.15 5.12
C GLU A 33 -6.81 -6.62 5.18
N LEU A 34 -8.01 -6.02 5.09
CA LEU A 34 -8.17 -4.57 5.12
C LEU A 34 -7.71 -4.05 6.49
N SER A 35 -6.55 -3.38 6.54
CA SER A 35 -6.12 -2.70 7.76
C SER A 35 -6.93 -1.42 7.98
N PRO A 36 -6.98 -0.90 9.20
CA PRO A 36 -7.71 0.32 9.52
C PRO A 36 -7.03 1.53 8.87
N TYR A 37 -7.75 2.64 8.76
CA TYR A 37 -7.18 3.87 8.23
C TYR A 37 -6.02 4.38 9.09
N ILE A 38 -5.01 4.93 8.42
CA ILE A 38 -4.09 5.87 9.06
C ILE A 38 -4.79 7.23 9.11
N THR A 39 -4.98 7.77 10.31
CA THR A 39 -5.75 9.00 10.53
C THR A 39 -4.92 10.06 11.23
N ALA A 40 -5.24 11.33 10.98
CA ALA A 40 -4.68 12.46 11.71
C ALA A 40 -5.31 12.56 13.10
N ILE A 41 -4.49 12.55 14.14
CA ILE A 41 -4.98 12.39 15.53
C ILE A 41 -4.84 13.63 16.41
N THR A 42 -4.17 14.69 15.96
CA THR A 42 -3.92 15.87 16.80
C THR A 42 -5.23 16.62 17.08
N PRO A 43 -5.72 16.68 18.35
CA PRO A 43 -7.03 17.27 18.66
C PRO A 43 -7.08 18.77 18.40
N GLY A 44 -8.27 19.27 18.04
CA GLY A 44 -8.50 20.70 17.82
C GLY A 44 -7.96 21.24 16.49
N THR A 45 -7.48 20.38 15.60
CA THR A 45 -7.05 20.77 14.26
C THR A 45 -8.15 20.50 13.24
N ALA A 46 -8.13 21.21 12.12
CA ALA A 46 -9.11 21.01 11.04
C ALA A 46 -8.98 19.65 10.33
N VAL A 47 -7.89 18.90 10.60
CA VAL A 47 -7.60 17.60 10.00
C VAL A 47 -7.84 16.43 10.95
N THR A 48 -8.18 16.66 12.22
CA THR A 48 -8.44 15.58 13.17
C THR A 48 -9.50 14.61 12.63
N GLY A 49 -9.19 13.31 12.64
CA GLY A 49 -10.07 12.24 12.16
C GLY A 49 -10.09 12.06 10.63
N LEU A 50 -9.38 12.89 9.86
CA LEU A 50 -9.23 12.67 8.42
C LEU A 50 -8.21 11.54 8.17
N GLY A 51 -8.52 10.69 7.20
CA GLY A 51 -7.71 9.54 6.79
C GLY A 51 -6.73 9.87 5.66
N LEU A 52 -5.53 9.29 5.75
CA LEU A 52 -4.53 9.30 4.70
C LEU A 52 -5.09 8.62 3.45
N THR A 53 -5.04 9.31 2.31
CA THR A 53 -5.66 8.89 1.05
C THR A 53 -4.66 8.99 -0.11
N GLN A 54 -4.84 8.10 -1.10
CA GLN A 54 -4.20 8.15 -2.41
C GLN A 54 -5.25 8.66 -3.42
N THR A 55 -5.05 9.85 -4.01
CA THR A 55 -5.99 10.42 -5.00
C THR A 55 -5.32 11.06 -6.22
N SER A 56 -4.07 11.50 -6.11
CA SER A 56 -3.45 12.33 -7.16
C SER A 56 -1.92 12.25 -7.18
N GLY A 57 -1.35 11.12 -6.75
CA GLY A 57 0.11 10.97 -6.57
C GLY A 57 0.65 11.73 -5.36
N ALA A 58 0.01 12.81 -4.89
CA ALA A 58 0.28 13.40 -3.59
C ALA A 58 -0.44 12.65 -2.46
N ALA A 59 0.17 12.61 -1.29
CA ALA A 59 -0.48 12.15 -0.07
C ALA A 59 -1.46 13.21 0.44
N THR A 60 -2.71 12.82 0.68
CA THR A 60 -3.76 13.76 1.13
C THR A 60 -4.53 13.22 2.33
N LEU A 61 -5.19 14.11 3.08
CA LEU A 61 -6.10 13.76 4.16
C LEU A 61 -7.54 14.06 3.74
N THR A 62 -8.41 13.05 3.78
CA THR A 62 -9.83 13.19 3.43
C THR A 62 -10.74 12.48 4.45
N LYS A 63 -12.07 12.61 4.32
CA LYS A 63 -13.01 11.97 5.24
C LYS A 63 -13.05 10.45 5.11
N GLY A 64 -12.62 9.90 3.97
CA GLY A 64 -12.38 8.47 3.77
C GLY A 64 -10.88 8.24 3.69
N GLY A 65 -10.34 7.26 4.41
CA GLY A 65 -8.94 6.88 4.24
C GLY A 65 -8.76 5.93 3.06
N PHE A 66 -7.52 5.73 2.66
CA PHE A 66 -7.15 4.59 1.85
C PHE A 66 -7.23 3.34 2.73
N HIS A 67 -8.01 2.35 2.32
CA HIS A 67 -7.99 1.02 2.91
C HIS A 67 -6.91 0.20 2.22
N GLY A 68 -5.99 -0.37 2.98
CA GLY A 68 -5.00 -1.30 2.43
C GLY A 68 -4.38 -2.12 3.54
N GLY A 69 -3.68 -3.19 3.16
CA GLY A 69 -2.80 -3.90 4.08
C GLY A 69 -1.48 -3.16 4.21
N TRP A 70 -1.22 -2.60 5.39
CA TRP A 70 0.03 -1.89 5.66
C TRP A 70 1.15 -2.89 5.96
N ASN A 71 2.28 -2.79 5.25
CA ASN A 71 3.46 -3.61 5.52
C ASN A 71 4.66 -2.73 5.89
N TYR A 72 5.08 -2.80 7.15
CA TYR A 72 6.23 -2.09 7.72
C TYR A 72 7.47 -2.97 7.91
N ALA A 73 7.44 -4.26 7.57
CA ALA A 73 8.53 -5.20 7.87
C ALA A 73 9.88 -4.74 7.31
N ASP A 74 9.87 -4.12 6.12
CA ASP A 74 11.04 -3.59 5.44
C ASP A 74 11.11 -2.04 5.51
N GLY A 75 10.43 -1.43 6.49
CA GLY A 75 10.33 0.03 6.59
C GLY A 75 9.45 0.67 5.51
N GLY A 76 8.66 -0.13 4.80
CA GLY A 76 7.69 0.37 3.84
C GLY A 76 6.45 0.94 4.51
N LEU A 77 5.78 1.85 3.82
CA LEU A 77 4.38 2.14 4.09
C LEU A 77 3.67 2.02 2.75
N GLY A 78 3.21 0.81 2.48
CA GLY A 78 2.56 0.44 1.23
C GLY A 78 1.13 0.02 1.48
N ALA A 79 0.27 0.29 0.52
CA ALA A 79 -1.10 -0.19 0.51
C ALA A 79 -1.32 -1.07 -0.71
N PHE A 80 -1.89 -2.25 -0.51
CA PHE A 80 -2.14 -3.19 -1.60
C PHE A 80 -3.44 -2.89 -2.34
N ASP A 81 -3.37 -2.88 -3.67
CA ASP A 81 -4.50 -2.67 -4.58
C ASP A 81 -4.34 -3.60 -5.79
N GLY A 82 -5.26 -4.55 -5.95
CA GLY A 82 -5.36 -5.36 -7.17
C GLY A 82 -4.06 -6.00 -7.64
N CYS A 83 -3.31 -6.67 -6.74
CA CYS A 83 -2.00 -7.32 -7.00
C CYS A 83 -0.77 -6.42 -6.96
N HIS A 84 -0.96 -5.12 -6.72
CA HIS A 84 0.10 -4.13 -6.78
C HIS A 84 0.17 -3.34 -5.47
N TYR A 85 1.29 -2.66 -5.23
CA TYR A 85 1.47 -1.82 -4.06
C TYR A 85 1.50 -0.35 -4.45
N TRP A 86 0.80 0.48 -3.70
CA TRP A 86 1.03 1.91 -3.67
C TRP A 86 1.94 2.22 -2.49
N TRP A 87 3.15 2.69 -2.75
CA TRP A 87 4.14 3.03 -1.72
C TRP A 87 4.13 4.52 -1.40
N LEU A 88 4.07 4.85 -0.12
CA LEU A 88 4.23 6.22 0.36
C LEU A 88 5.73 6.55 0.41
N ASN A 89 6.15 7.41 -0.49
CA ASN A 89 7.52 7.85 -0.63
C ASN A 89 7.71 9.26 -0.10
N ILE A 90 8.90 9.52 0.44
CA ILE A 90 9.31 10.84 0.89
C ILE A 90 10.20 11.46 -0.18
N GLY A 91 9.74 12.57 -0.76
CA GLY A 91 10.49 13.32 -1.75
C GLY A 91 11.54 14.24 -1.13
N THR A 92 12.39 14.81 -1.98
CA THR A 92 13.42 15.76 -1.58
C THR A 92 12.87 17.21 -1.60
N SER A 93 13.42 18.05 -0.74
CA SER A 93 13.12 19.48 -0.66
C SER A 93 14.28 20.20 0.01
N SER A 94 14.51 21.47 -0.34
CA SER A 94 15.51 22.33 0.29
C SER A 94 15.07 22.86 1.67
N THR A 95 13.80 22.71 2.04
CA THR A 95 13.24 23.12 3.34
C THR A 95 13.16 21.92 4.30
N SER A 96 12.80 22.16 5.56
CA SER A 96 12.53 21.10 6.53
C SER A 96 11.24 20.33 6.27
N VAL A 97 10.44 20.77 5.30
CA VAL A 97 9.17 20.14 4.92
C VAL A 97 9.40 19.30 3.66
N LYS A 98 9.15 18.00 3.75
CA LYS A 98 9.35 17.06 2.64
C LYS A 98 8.01 16.63 2.04
N PRO A 99 7.86 16.67 0.70
CA PRO A 99 6.64 16.18 0.05
C PRO A 99 6.49 14.68 0.25
N LEU A 100 5.24 14.25 0.39
CA LEU A 100 4.86 12.83 0.45
C LEU A 100 4.07 12.47 -0.79
N THR A 101 4.48 11.40 -1.47
CA THR A 101 3.88 10.97 -2.73
C THR A 101 3.64 9.48 -2.75
N TRP A 102 2.50 9.09 -3.32
CA TRP A 102 2.20 7.70 -3.64
C TRP A 102 2.78 7.35 -5.01
N ALA A 103 3.53 6.26 -5.08
CA ALA A 103 3.98 5.67 -6.33
C ALA A 103 3.50 4.23 -6.45
N PHE A 104 3.17 3.82 -7.67
CA PHE A 104 2.69 2.48 -7.99
C PHE A 104 3.87 1.54 -8.19
N ASP A 105 3.94 0.45 -7.43
CA ASP A 105 4.99 -0.56 -7.35
C ASP A 105 6.43 -0.07 -7.05
N ASP A 106 6.63 1.25 -6.99
CA ASP A 106 7.94 1.86 -6.75
C ASP A 106 8.11 2.29 -5.28
N GLN A 107 8.81 1.46 -4.51
CA GLN A 107 9.24 1.81 -3.15
C GLN A 107 10.61 2.50 -3.19
N ILE A 108 10.61 3.84 -3.15
CA ILE A 108 11.81 4.67 -3.19
C ILE A 108 12.41 4.84 -1.78
N THR A 109 11.57 4.82 -0.75
CA THR A 109 12.00 5.01 0.65
C THR A 109 11.54 3.88 1.57
N THR A 110 12.46 3.39 2.41
CA THR A 110 12.27 2.28 3.37
C THR A 110 12.53 2.76 4.80
N ILE A 111 11.73 3.72 5.27
CA ILE A 111 11.98 4.39 6.54
C ILE A 111 10.73 4.62 7.39
N TRP A 112 9.65 3.88 7.18
CA TRP A 112 8.44 3.99 7.98
C TRP A 112 8.42 2.95 9.09
N SER A 113 7.96 3.36 10.26
CA SER A 113 7.61 2.51 11.38
C SER A 113 6.20 2.85 11.81
N GLY A 114 5.37 1.83 11.98
CA GLY A 114 3.97 1.97 12.35
C GLY A 114 3.36 0.63 12.74
N GLY A 115 2.04 0.61 12.79
CA GLY A 115 1.25 -0.56 13.14
C GLY A 115 -0.03 -0.16 13.87
N PRO A 116 -0.95 -1.10 14.11
CA PRO A 116 -2.25 -0.82 14.73
C PRO A 116 -2.11 -0.09 16.06
N GLY A 117 -2.73 1.09 16.17
CA GLY A 117 -2.67 1.94 17.35
C GLY A 117 -1.32 2.63 17.59
N VAL A 118 -0.36 2.52 16.68
CA VAL A 118 0.96 3.15 16.79
C VAL A 118 1.02 4.41 15.93
N ILE A 119 1.66 5.44 16.48
CA ILE A 119 1.92 6.68 15.73
C ILE A 119 2.93 6.39 14.62
N LEU A 120 2.53 6.69 13.39
CA LEU A 120 3.39 6.56 12.22
C LEU A 120 4.60 7.48 12.38
N THR A 121 5.78 6.88 12.31
CA THR A 121 7.05 7.54 12.57
C THR A 121 8.02 7.19 11.45
N THR A 122 8.78 8.16 10.98
CA THR A 122 9.93 7.88 10.13
C THR A 122 11.12 7.43 11.00
N ILE A 123 11.91 6.47 10.52
CA ILE A 123 13.13 6.00 11.15
C ILE A 123 14.34 6.51 10.37
N ALA A 124 15.46 6.75 11.05
CA ALA A 124 16.70 7.10 10.36
C ALA A 124 17.12 5.94 9.43
N PRO A 125 17.64 6.21 8.21
CA PRO A 125 17.99 5.15 7.29
C PRO A 125 19.08 4.25 7.86
N VAL A 126 18.88 2.95 7.77
CA VAL A 126 19.91 1.93 7.97
C VAL A 126 20.64 1.70 6.64
N SER A 127 21.69 2.48 6.41
CA SER A 127 22.70 2.31 5.34
C SER A 127 22.27 2.62 3.88
N ASN A 128 23.21 3.18 3.11
CA ASN A 128 23.18 3.47 1.67
C ASN A 128 22.67 4.85 1.17
N GLY A 129 22.68 5.86 2.04
CA GLY A 129 23.38 7.10 1.68
C GLY A 129 22.68 8.21 0.87
N THR A 130 21.39 8.14 0.53
CA THR A 130 20.79 9.23 -0.30
C THR A 130 19.73 10.07 0.40
N PHE A 131 19.19 9.66 1.55
CA PHE A 131 18.12 10.40 2.21
C PHE A 131 18.19 10.32 3.73
N VAL A 132 18.82 11.28 4.41
CA VAL A 132 18.81 11.34 5.89
C VAL A 132 17.55 12.07 6.33
N ALA A 133 16.42 11.36 6.34
CA ALA A 133 15.31 11.80 7.16
C ALA A 133 15.69 11.60 8.63
N ALA A 134 15.67 12.67 9.42
CA ALA A 134 15.66 12.53 10.87
C ALA A 134 14.38 11.80 11.28
N ALA A 135 14.48 10.92 12.29
CA ALA A 135 13.32 10.24 12.81
C ALA A 135 12.31 11.26 13.35
N THR A 136 11.07 11.20 12.86
CA THR A 136 10.02 12.15 13.22
C THR A 136 8.64 11.51 13.02
N SER A 137 7.71 11.88 13.90
CA SER A 137 6.27 11.61 13.77
C SER A 137 5.48 12.88 13.48
N GLU A 138 6.16 14.01 13.22
CA GLU A 138 5.51 15.25 12.88
C GLU A 138 5.20 15.33 11.39
N PHE A 139 3.94 15.64 11.10
CA PHE A 139 3.45 15.94 9.77
C PHE A 139 2.87 17.34 9.75
N ILE A 140 2.80 17.90 8.55
CA ILE A 140 2.07 19.14 8.31
C ILE A 140 1.09 18.92 7.16
N ALA A 141 -0.16 19.30 7.40
CA ALA A 141 -1.23 19.23 6.41
C ALA A 141 -1.57 20.64 5.96
N CYS A 142 -1.45 20.92 4.66
CA CYS A 142 -1.70 22.23 4.07
C CYS A 142 -2.91 22.17 3.15
N LYS A 143 -3.80 23.17 3.25
CA LYS A 143 -4.98 23.24 2.39
C LYS A 143 -4.60 23.82 1.02
N GLU A 144 -4.60 22.97 -0.01
CA GLU A 144 -4.20 23.30 -1.37
C GLU A 144 -5.29 22.84 -2.34
N SER A 145 -5.79 23.75 -3.19
CA SER A 145 -6.83 23.45 -4.19
C SER A 145 -8.05 22.70 -3.64
N GLY A 146 -8.41 22.94 -2.38
CA GLY A 146 -9.56 22.30 -1.71
C GLY A 146 -9.24 21.01 -0.94
N SER A 147 -8.03 20.48 -1.04
CA SER A 147 -7.58 19.24 -0.37
C SER A 147 -6.54 19.53 0.70
N TRP A 148 -6.45 18.67 1.71
CA TRP A 148 -5.37 18.71 2.71
C TRP A 148 -4.20 17.88 2.22
N VAL A 149 -3.20 18.51 1.61
CA VAL A 149 -1.96 17.85 1.16
C VAL A 149 -1.05 17.65 2.37
N LEU A 150 -0.49 16.45 2.47
CA LEU A 150 0.31 16.03 3.62
C LEU A 150 1.80 16.09 3.28
N TYR A 151 2.58 16.60 4.21
CA TYR A 151 4.03 16.66 4.14
C TYR A 151 4.65 16.13 5.44
N LEU A 152 5.88 15.62 5.33
CA LEU A 152 6.69 15.25 6.49
C LEU A 152 7.40 16.49 7.04
N GLN A 153 7.35 16.70 8.36
CA GLN A 153 8.03 17.81 9.02
C GLN A 153 9.30 17.32 9.75
N GLN A 154 10.45 17.86 9.35
CA GLN A 154 11.77 17.48 9.91
C GLN A 154 12.49 18.66 10.59
N GLY A 155 11.78 19.78 10.78
CA GLY A 155 12.33 20.98 11.38
C GLY A 155 11.25 21.98 11.71
N THR A 156 11.54 23.26 11.50
CA THR A 156 10.67 24.37 11.93
C THR A 156 10.00 25.12 10.78
N ASP A 157 10.37 24.84 9.53
CA ASP A 157 9.79 25.55 8.38
C ASP A 157 8.31 25.20 8.25
N VAL A 158 7.48 26.19 7.96
CA VAL A 158 6.04 26.00 7.74
C VAL A 158 5.74 26.48 6.32
N PRO A 159 5.11 25.65 5.46
CA PRO A 159 4.75 26.08 4.12
C PRO A 159 3.79 27.28 4.18
N LYS A 160 3.86 28.15 3.19
CA LYS A 160 2.94 29.30 3.11
C LYS A 160 1.52 28.80 2.89
N GLY A 161 0.56 29.34 3.66
CA GLY A 161 -0.86 29.04 3.48
C GLY A 161 -1.53 28.59 4.78
N ASN A 162 -2.68 27.93 4.64
CA ASN A 162 -3.40 27.36 5.77
C ASN A 162 -2.88 25.94 6.04
N CYS A 163 -1.91 25.84 6.95
CA CYS A 163 -1.27 24.58 7.31
C CYS A 163 -1.43 24.31 8.81
N VAL A 164 -1.61 23.04 9.16
CA VAL A 164 -1.72 22.59 10.55
C VAL A 164 -0.76 21.43 10.79
N LYS A 165 -0.06 21.45 11.93
CA LYS A 165 0.73 20.30 12.38
C LYS A 165 -0.21 19.17 12.80
N THR A 166 0.19 17.94 12.52
CA THR A 166 -0.54 16.76 12.97
C THR A 166 0.41 15.57 13.18
N GLN A 167 -0.12 14.54 13.84
CA GLN A 167 0.47 13.20 13.90
C GLN A 167 -0.50 12.22 13.25
N LEU A 168 0.06 11.16 12.68
CA LEU A 168 -0.73 10.10 12.05
C LEU A 168 -0.68 8.82 12.86
N GLN A 169 -1.79 8.11 12.94
CA GLN A 169 -1.88 6.83 13.65
C GLN A 169 -2.75 5.86 12.86
N GLU A 170 -2.29 4.62 12.74
CA GLU A 170 -3.10 3.53 12.21
C GLU A 170 -4.17 3.13 13.23
N GLY A 171 -5.42 2.99 12.80
CA GLY A 171 -6.49 2.51 13.67
C GLY A 171 -6.23 1.10 14.23
N THR A 172 -6.95 0.72 15.28
CA THR A 172 -6.76 -0.57 15.98
C THR A 172 -7.74 -1.67 15.59
N SER A 173 -8.77 -1.36 14.79
CA SER A 173 -9.87 -2.29 14.52
C SER A 173 -10.08 -2.46 13.01
N ASN A 174 -9.88 -3.68 12.52
CA ASN A 174 -10.42 -4.13 11.24
C ASN A 174 -11.93 -4.27 11.45
N VAL A 175 -12.70 -3.20 11.22
CA VAL A 175 -14.16 -3.37 11.12
C VAL A 175 -14.42 -4.02 9.77
N ILE A 176 -14.31 -5.35 9.73
CA ILE A 176 -14.96 -6.15 8.70
C ILE A 176 -16.45 -6.06 9.04
N ALA A 177 -17.16 -5.17 8.34
CA ALA A 177 -18.62 -5.13 8.37
C ALA A 177 -19.19 -6.27 7.50
#